data_AF-A0A6J0CBX4-F1
#
_entry.id   AF-A0A6J0CBX4-F1
#
_cell.length_a   1.000
_cell.length_b   1.000
_cell.length_c   1.000
_cell.angle_alpha   90.00
_cell.angle_beta   90.00
_cell.angle_gamma   90.00
#
_symmetry.space_group_name_H-M   'P 1'
#
loop_
_entity.id
_entity.type
_entity.pdbx_description
1 polymer ?
#
loop_
_entity_poly.entity_id
_entity_poly.type
_entity_poly.pdbx_seq_one_letter_code
_entity_poly.pdbx_strand_id
1 'polypeptide(L)'
;MKNTIRSTFDAPIQAASYIGALNSDENYKFQVQNGLIVIGYTSGEPASVYEMNSQILNMYWKQWLRRLQQYYVVEDLKAKQHLLVPEDQ
;
A
#
# COMPACT_ATOMS: atom_id res chain seq x y z
N MET A 1 -7.40 11.36 22.04
CA MET A 1 -7.59 10.94 20.64
C MET A 1 -7.30 9.45 20.52
N LYS A 2 -8.13 8.67 19.84
CA LYS A 2 -7.89 7.22 19.66
C LYS A 2 -6.83 7.01 18.58
N ASN A 3 -5.57 6.86 19.01
CA ASN A 3 -4.43 6.46 18.19
C ASN A 3 -4.67 5.04 17.66
N THR A 4 -5.25 4.94 16.48
CA THR A 4 -5.51 3.65 15.82
C THR A 4 -4.75 3.64 14.52
N ILE A 5 -4.27 2.48 14.06
CA ILE A 5 -3.56 2.37 12.78
C ILE A 5 -4.33 2.99 11.59
N ARG A 6 -5.66 3.06 11.69
CA ARG A 6 -6.54 3.74 10.71
C ARG A 6 -6.25 5.24 10.58
N SER A 7 -5.73 5.91 11.59
CA SER A 7 -5.36 7.32 11.53
C SER A 7 -4.07 7.58 10.74
N THR A 8 -3.40 6.52 10.28
CA THR A 8 -2.19 6.61 9.44
C THR A 8 -2.51 6.58 7.94
N PHE A 9 -3.79 6.71 7.58
CA PHE A 9 -4.31 6.72 6.21
C PHE A 9 -3.82 5.53 5.38
N ASP A 10 -3.00 5.76 4.37
CA ASP A 10 -2.53 4.77 3.42
C ASP A 10 -1.23 4.08 3.84
N ALA A 11 -0.57 4.53 4.90
CA ALA A 11 0.66 3.93 5.40
C ALA A 11 0.55 2.40 5.62
N PRO A 12 -0.55 1.84 6.17
CA PRO A 12 -0.68 0.40 6.34
C PRO A 12 -0.82 -0.35 5.01
N ILE A 13 -1.41 0.28 4.00
CA ILE A 13 -1.56 -0.30 2.66
C ILE A 13 -0.19 -0.33 1.96
N GLN A 14 0.60 0.73 2.09
CA GLN A 14 1.96 0.80 1.55
C GLN A 14 2.89 -0.22 2.25
N ALA A 15 2.85 -0.31 3.58
CA ALA A 15 3.65 -1.29 4.30
C ALA A 15 3.31 -2.73 3.85
N ALA A 16 2.02 -3.05 3.72
CA ALA A 16 1.58 -4.35 3.23
C ALA A 16 1.98 -4.62 1.77
N SER A 17 1.99 -3.60 0.91
CA SER A 17 2.40 -3.76 -0.49
C SER A 17 3.90 -4.04 -0.62
N TYR A 18 4.74 -3.31 0.12
CA TYR A 18 6.19 -3.56 0.13
C TYR A 18 6.54 -4.93 0.69
N ILE A 19 5.91 -5.34 1.80
CA ILE A 19 6.12 -6.67 2.37
C ILE A 19 5.68 -7.76 1.40
N GLY A 20 4.52 -7.59 0.74
CA GLY A 20 4.03 -8.53 -0.27
C GLY A 20 4.98 -8.66 -1.48
N ALA A 21 5.51 -7.53 -1.97
CA ALA A 21 6.49 -7.52 -3.05
C ALA A 21 7.80 -8.20 -2.64
N LEU A 22 8.37 -7.81 -1.49
CA LEU A 22 9.61 -8.37 -0.95
C LEU A 22 9.52 -9.89 -0.77
N ASN A 23 8.42 -10.38 -0.20
CA ASN A 23 8.22 -11.82 0.04
C ASN A 23 8.01 -12.63 -1.25
N SER A 24 7.73 -11.96 -2.38
CA SER A 24 7.53 -12.59 -3.69
C SER A 24 8.74 -12.44 -4.61
N ASP A 25 9.78 -11.74 -4.17
CA ASP A 25 10.99 -11.48 -4.94
C ASP A 25 12.07 -12.52 -4.59
N GLU A 26 12.46 -13.34 -5.55
CA GLU A 26 13.43 -14.43 -5.40
C GLU A 26 14.84 -13.94 -4.98
N ASN A 27 15.13 -12.64 -5.16
CA ASN A 27 16.38 -12.06 -4.69
C ASN A 27 16.48 -12.04 -3.16
N TYR A 28 15.37 -12.18 -2.44
CA TYR A 28 15.31 -12.17 -0.98
C TYR A 28 14.97 -13.55 -0.42
N LYS A 29 15.96 -14.20 0.21
CA LYS A 29 15.83 -15.57 0.78
C LYS A 29 15.19 -15.60 2.17
N PHE A 30 14.33 -14.63 2.49
CA PHE A 30 13.64 -14.54 3.76
C PHE A 30 12.23 -13.97 3.56
N GLN A 31 11.37 -14.17 4.55
CA GLN A 31 10.02 -13.63 4.55
C GLN A 31 9.79 -12.73 5.75
N VAL A 32 9.12 -11.61 5.51
CA VAL A 32 8.66 -10.66 6.52
C VAL A 32 7.19 -10.92 6.82
N GLN A 33 6.87 -11.16 8.09
CA GLN A 33 5.51 -11.48 8.54
C GLN A 33 4.87 -10.39 9.39
N ASN A 34 5.64 -9.37 9.78
CA ASN A 34 5.18 -8.25 10.60
C ASN A 34 5.69 -6.94 10.02
N GLY A 35 4.95 -5.86 10.23
CA GLY A 35 5.30 -4.51 9.81
C GLY A 35 5.22 -3.54 10.98
N LEU A 36 5.82 -2.37 10.80
CA LEU A 36 5.82 -1.30 11.79
C LEU A 36 5.59 0.04 11.09
N ILE A 37 4.69 0.85 11.63
CA ILE A 37 4.51 2.25 11.22
C ILE A 37 4.94 3.11 12.40
N VAL A 38 5.88 4.02 12.17
CA VAL A 38 6.39 4.96 13.17
C VAL A 38 6.11 6.38 12.69
N ILE A 39 5.40 7.16 13.50
CA ILE A 39 5.09 8.58 13.23
C ILE A 39 5.89 9.44 14.19
N GLY A 40 6.90 10.12 13.67
CA GLY A 40 7.65 11.14 14.40
C GLY A 40 6.95 12.51 14.33
N TYR A 41 7.03 13.28 15.41
CA TYR A 41 6.44 14.61 15.51
C TYR A 41 7.52 15.69 15.51
N THR A 42 7.32 16.75 14.74
CA THR A 42 8.25 17.89 14.67
C THR A 42 8.32 18.69 15.98
N SER A 43 7.35 18.50 16.88
CA SER A 43 7.36 19.08 18.23
C SER A 43 8.41 18.46 19.16
N GLY A 44 9.03 17.33 18.76
CA GLY A 44 9.94 16.57 19.63
C GLY A 44 9.23 15.62 20.60
N GLU A 45 7.90 15.56 20.54
CA GLU A 45 7.12 14.57 21.30
C GLU A 45 7.48 13.13 20.89
N PRO A 46 7.37 12.15 21.80
CA PRO A 46 7.63 10.75 21.51
C PRO A 46 6.83 10.25 20.30
N ALA A 47 7.48 9.45 19.45
CA ALA A 47 6.86 8.93 18.24
C ALA A 47 5.71 7.96 18.57
N SER A 48 4.66 7.98 17.74
CA SER A 48 3.62 6.96 17.78
C SER A 48 4.05 5.73 16.99
N VAL A 49 3.93 4.55 17.59
CA VAL A 49 4.32 3.27 16.98
C VAL A 49 3.09 2.39 16.81
N TYR A 50 2.90 1.85 15.62
CA TYR A 50 1.81 0.94 15.28
C TYR A 50 2.36 -0.35 14.68
N GLU A 51 2.29 -1.42 15.45
CA GLU A 51 2.67 -2.76 15.01
C GLU A 51 1.59 -3.38 14.12
N MET A 52 2.03 -4.08 13.08
CA MET A 52 1.18 -4.79 12.14
C MET A 52 1.56 -6.27 12.16
N ASN A 53 0.76 -7.09 12.84
CA ASN A 53 0.91 -8.53 12.74
C ASN A 53 0.44 -9.05 11.36
N SER A 54 0.67 -10.34 11.12
CA SER A 54 0.33 -11.00 9.86
C SER A 54 -1.16 -10.89 9.49
N GLN A 55 -2.07 -10.89 10.46
CA GLN A 55 -3.50 -10.72 10.23
C GLN A 55 -3.83 -9.30 9.73
N ILE A 56 -3.26 -8.28 10.38
CA ILE A 56 -3.41 -6.87 9.98
C ILE A 56 -2.80 -6.66 8.59
N LEU A 57 -1.60 -7.20 8.34
CA LEU A 57 -0.95 -7.12 7.03
C LEU A 57 -1.80 -7.79 5.95
N ASN A 58 -2.37 -8.97 6.20
CA ASN A 58 -3.23 -9.64 5.22
C ASN A 58 -4.48 -8.81 4.87
N MET A 59 -5.08 -8.16 5.88
CA MET A 59 -6.22 -7.27 5.68
C MET A 59 -5.87 -6.08 4.77
N TYR A 60 -4.73 -5.43 4.99
CA TYR A 60 -4.28 -4.30 4.17
C TYR A 60 -3.72 -4.73 2.81
N TRP A 61 -3.11 -5.90 2.71
CA TRP A 61 -2.70 -6.51 1.44
C TRP A 61 -3.89 -6.72 0.50
N LYS A 62 -5.03 -7.22 1.02
CA LYS A 62 -6.26 -7.35 0.24
C LYS A 62 -6.79 -5.99 -0.24
N GLN A 63 -6.62 -4.94 0.54
CA GLN A 63 -6.99 -3.57 0.13
C GLN A 63 -6.04 -3.04 -0.95
N TRP A 64 -4.73 -3.28 -0.82
CA TRP A 64 -3.74 -2.97 -1.84
C TRP A 64 -4.09 -3.65 -3.17
N LEU A 65 -4.37 -4.96 -3.17
CA LEU A 65 -4.72 -5.70 -4.38
C LEU A 65 -5.96 -5.13 -5.09
N ARG A 66 -6.98 -4.68 -4.33
CA ARG A 66 -8.14 -3.98 -4.92
C ARG A 66 -7.75 -2.68 -5.60
N ARG A 67 -6.87 -1.88 -4.98
CA ARG A 67 -6.37 -0.62 -5.57
C ARG A 67 -5.53 -0.89 -6.82
N LEU A 68 -4.70 -1.93 -6.80
CA LEU A 68 -3.89 -2.34 -7.94
C LEU A 68 -4.77 -2.78 -9.12
N GLN A 69 -5.81 -3.58 -8.85
CA GLN A 69 -6.78 -3.96 -9.88
C GLN A 69 -7.48 -2.73 -10.47
N GLN A 70 -7.95 -1.81 -9.62
CA GLN A 70 -8.59 -0.57 -10.07
C GLN A 70 -7.66 0.27 -10.94
N TYR A 71 -6.38 0.37 -10.58
CA TYR A 71 -5.38 1.07 -11.39
C TYR A 71 -5.31 0.48 -12.79
N TYR A 72 -5.12 -0.84 -12.93
CA TYR A 72 -5.05 -1.47 -14.25
C TYR A 72 -6.34 -1.35 -15.07
N VAL A 73 -7.51 -1.40 -14.43
CA VAL A 73 -8.79 -1.16 -15.12
C VAL A 73 -8.86 0.28 -15.64
N VAL A 74 -8.48 1.25 -14.82
CA VAL A 74 -8.49 2.67 -15.23
C VAL A 74 -7.48 2.93 -16.35
N GLU A 75 -6.29 2.37 -16.28
CA GLU A 75 -5.27 2.51 -17.33
C GLU A 75 -5.71 1.85 -18.64
N ASP A 76 -6.34 0.68 -18.60
CA ASP A 76 -6.93 0.04 -19.78
C ASP A 76 -8.05 0.88 -20.41
N LEU A 77 -8.92 1.48 -19.58
CA LEU A 77 -9.98 2.39 -20.06
C LEU A 77 -9.41 3.66 -20.70
N LYS A 78 -8.35 4.26 -20.11
CA LYS A 78 -7.67 5.42 -20.70
C LYS A 78 -7.01 5.08 -22.02
N ALA A 79 -6.33 3.93 -22.11
CA ALA A 79 -5.72 3.46 -23.36
C ALA A 79 -6.78 3.31 -24.46
N LYS A 80 -7.93 2.71 -24.13
CA LYS A 80 -9.07 2.60 -25.05
C LYS A 80 -9.65 3.94 -25.45
N GLN A 81 -9.77 4.90 -24.54
CA GLN A 81 -10.24 6.25 -24.86
C GLN A 81 -9.26 7.01 -25.77
N HIS A 82 -7.95 6.88 -25.54
CA HIS A 82 -6.94 7.48 -26.40
C HIS A 82 -6.97 6.90 -27.83
N LEU A 83 -7.21 5.58 -27.96
CA LEU A 83 -7.42 4.92 -29.26
C LEU A 83 -8.72 5.34 -29.97
N LEU A 84 -9.67 5.96 -29.26
CA LEU A 84 -10.93 6.46 -29.82
C LEU A 84 -10.86 7.94 -30.22
N VAL A 85 -9.74 8.62 -29.95
CA VAL A 85 -9.47 9.95 -30.50
C VAL A 85 -8.72 9.74 -31.82
N PRO A 86 -9.29 10.07 -32.99
CA PRO A 86 -8.57 9.97 -34.26
C PRO A 86 -7.29 10.82 -34.19
N GLU A 87 -6.17 10.30 -34.68
CA GLU A 87 -4.88 11.03 -34.72
C GLU A 87 -4.85 12.21 -35.71
N ASP A 88 -5.92 12.43 -36.48
CA ASP A 88 -6.01 13.52 -37.44
C ASP A 88 -7.28 14.38 -37.23
N GLN A 89 -7.03 15.67 -36.96
CA GLN A 89 -7.86 16.87 -37.23
C GLN A 89 -9.19 17.08 -36.52
#